data_AF-A0A0M0HV45-F1
#
_entry.id   AF-A0A0M0HV45-F1
#
_cell.length_a   1.000
_cell.length_b   1.000
_cell.length_c   1.000
_cell.angle_alpha   90.00
_cell.angle_beta   90.00
_cell.angle_gamma   90.00
#
_symmetry.space_group_name_H-M   'P 1'
#
loop_
_entity.id
_entity.type
_entity.pdbx_description
1 polymer ?
#
loop_
_entity_poly.entity_id
_entity_poly.type
_entity_poly.pdbx_seq_one_letter_code
_entity_poly.pdbx_strand_id
1 'polypeptide(L)'
;MKPSFPSIGEVVKAILDCSGIIVGGLEDESGGNRKSQQKMLSRLAREEGDLNGNLNAIFELVREYLKLYLTEPKVIDTIMLCFEELVGEYRRVQATEGTYLSKKDTIRWLIKARFIDIFVYSFHRNSHFYNVSSLSLNLPSGAWWLPSSNESPLTKAWNWIYRRFDCSQTKFHDPSLSFAEEAKLPPKLHSHRRKQNLENVQRWTSSKALPSLSSLITNLEQSIEMHRLVSGIHVSKVERESYLLVLMIARLSTAAFGRINDAYGIEFSKTLSKHFYGQDRRLREELSYFVKNVQKQIIDENIIEPDSKDWVWKIETDSFWRCRASWVESGIAELKSMHRRYGQQFNTTEWIRASCNKITTFVTFSEIQATKETNKNVPPNSFFEMMEAGFKLKKRINSKKNIAVYATKISDMGLAPYLDWLVDWCYATWHYRLEQDDLAYPYYKSAYERARYSVGQSHYALVNQYIESCAKNGKRREFNKVVAWAYYLGLKVRWIRDDYYTDQKNAIEFGYQMFSRTNARYAII
;
A
#
# COMPACT_ATOMS: atom_id res chain seq x y z
N MET A 1 19.94 14.12 8.10
CA MET A 1 18.97 13.57 7.12
C MET A 1 17.57 13.93 7.63
N LYS A 2 16.68 14.48 6.79
CA LYS A 2 15.34 14.93 7.26
C LYS A 2 14.41 13.71 7.47
N PRO A 3 13.73 13.60 8.62
CA PRO A 3 12.71 12.57 8.83
C PRO A 3 11.52 12.76 7.91
N SER A 4 11.07 11.69 7.27
CA SER A 4 9.93 11.78 6.34
C SER A 4 9.41 10.40 5.95
N PHE A 5 8.10 10.24 5.98
CA PHE A 5 7.41 9.29 5.11
C PHE A 5 7.59 9.70 3.64
N PRO A 6 7.60 8.74 2.69
CA PRO A 6 7.32 9.02 1.28
C PRO A 6 5.96 9.72 1.09
N SER A 7 5.69 10.32 -0.06
CA SER A 7 4.33 10.72 -0.42
C SER A 7 3.50 9.48 -0.81
N ILE A 8 2.17 9.56 -0.70
CA ILE A 8 1.26 8.50 -1.20
C ILE A 8 1.51 8.24 -2.69
N GLY A 9 1.74 9.29 -3.47
CA GLY A 9 2.02 9.16 -4.90
C GLY A 9 3.32 8.42 -5.20
N GLU A 10 4.35 8.57 -4.37
CA GLU A 10 5.58 7.81 -4.50
C GLU A 10 5.38 6.32 -4.23
N VAL A 11 4.57 5.96 -3.23
CA VAL A 11 4.23 4.56 -2.93
C VAL A 11 3.41 3.93 -4.06
N VAL A 12 2.36 4.63 -4.51
CA VAL A 12 1.53 4.20 -5.66
C VAL A 12 2.40 3.98 -6.89
N LYS A 13 3.27 4.94 -7.23
CA LYS A 13 4.20 4.80 -8.35
C LYS A 13 5.11 3.59 -8.18
N ALA A 14 5.65 3.36 -6.98
CA ALA A 14 6.54 2.23 -6.73
C ALA A 14 5.85 0.88 -6.95
N ILE A 15 4.60 0.72 -6.48
CA ILE A 15 3.78 -0.48 -6.69
C ILE A 15 3.53 -0.69 -8.19
N LEU A 16 3.16 0.36 -8.92
CA LEU A 16 2.82 0.27 -10.33
C LEU A 16 4.05 -0.02 -11.22
N ASP A 17 5.21 0.58 -10.90
CA ASP A 17 6.47 0.21 -11.55
C ASP A 17 6.79 -1.29 -11.33
N CYS A 18 6.57 -1.79 -10.10
CA CYS A 18 6.77 -3.20 -9.77
C CYS A 18 5.72 -4.13 -10.40
N SER A 19 4.51 -3.66 -10.73
CA SER A 19 3.51 -4.44 -11.45
C SER A 19 3.78 -4.54 -12.95
N GLY A 20 4.38 -3.50 -13.55
CA GLY A 20 4.66 -3.44 -14.99
C GLY A 20 3.48 -3.02 -15.85
N ILE A 21 2.36 -2.68 -15.21
CA ILE A 21 1.13 -2.24 -15.85
C ILE A 21 1.37 -0.97 -16.68
N ILE A 22 1.96 0.07 -16.09
CA ILE A 22 2.15 1.38 -16.74
C ILE A 22 3.42 1.45 -17.62
N VAL A 23 4.09 0.30 -17.81
CA VAL A 23 5.24 0.16 -18.72
C VAL A 23 4.81 -0.40 -20.08
N GLY A 24 3.62 -1.01 -20.17
CA GLY A 24 3.04 -1.56 -21.40
C GLY A 24 2.31 -0.50 -22.24
N GLY A 25 2.33 -0.66 -23.55
CA GLY A 25 1.59 0.19 -24.47
C GLY A 25 0.11 -0.18 -24.48
N LEU A 26 -0.72 0.70 -23.94
CA LEU A 26 -2.13 0.83 -24.33
C LEU A 26 -2.25 1.60 -25.67
N GLU A 27 -1.24 1.49 -26.54
CA GLU A 27 -1.10 2.39 -27.68
C GLU A 27 -2.05 2.07 -28.83
N ASP A 28 -2.67 0.88 -28.89
CA ASP A 28 -3.33 0.44 -30.12
C ASP A 28 -4.87 0.24 -30.08
N GLU A 29 -5.55 0.21 -28.91
CA GLU A 29 -7.03 0.00 -28.91
C GLU A 29 -7.86 1.04 -28.12
N SER A 30 -7.30 1.73 -27.12
CA SER A 30 -8.07 2.71 -26.29
C SER A 30 -7.50 4.14 -26.26
N GLY A 31 -6.49 4.46 -27.09
CA GLY A 31 -5.98 5.83 -27.22
C GLY A 31 -5.21 6.36 -26.00
N GLY A 32 -4.81 5.49 -25.06
CA GLY A 32 -4.08 5.88 -23.85
C GLY A 32 -2.61 6.20 -24.12
N ASN A 33 -2.25 7.48 -24.25
CA ASN A 33 -0.86 7.89 -24.45
C ASN A 33 0.02 7.55 -23.23
N ARG A 34 0.95 6.60 -23.37
CA ARG A 34 1.92 6.20 -22.32
C ARG A 34 2.60 7.40 -21.64
N LYS A 35 2.90 8.46 -22.39
CA LYS A 35 3.50 9.69 -21.84
C LYS A 35 2.55 10.44 -20.92
N SER A 36 1.24 10.47 -21.21
CA SER A 36 0.26 11.14 -20.36
C SER A 36 0.08 10.40 -19.03
N GLN A 37 0.03 9.06 -19.08
CA GLN A 37 -0.07 8.20 -17.89
C GLN A 37 1.17 8.33 -16.99
N GLN A 38 2.37 8.29 -17.57
CA GLN A 38 3.62 8.51 -16.82
C GLN A 38 3.70 9.92 -16.21
N LYS A 39 3.20 10.94 -16.94
CA LYS A 39 3.12 12.31 -16.43
C LYS A 39 2.13 12.43 -15.28
N MET A 40 0.99 11.74 -15.35
CA MET A 40 -0.01 11.68 -14.27
C MET A 40 0.59 11.06 -13.00
N LEU A 41 1.25 9.90 -13.10
CA LEU A 41 1.98 9.29 -11.98
C LEU A 41 3.06 10.20 -11.41
N SER A 42 3.83 10.85 -12.27
CA SER A 42 4.91 11.76 -11.84
C SER A 42 4.37 12.98 -11.11
N ARG A 43 3.23 13.53 -11.56
CA ARG A 43 2.53 14.61 -10.87
C ARG A 43 1.97 14.15 -9.53
N LEU A 44 1.35 12.97 -9.45
CA LEU A 44 0.87 12.42 -8.19
C LEU A 44 2.00 12.22 -7.19
N ALA A 45 3.15 11.68 -7.63
CA ALA A 45 4.33 11.50 -6.78
C ALA A 45 4.88 12.82 -6.22
N ARG A 46 4.78 13.90 -7.00
CA ARG A 46 5.14 15.27 -6.59
C ARG A 46 4.02 16.02 -5.87
N GLU A 47 2.85 15.40 -5.73
CA GLU A 47 1.62 16.00 -5.22
C GLU A 47 1.24 17.30 -5.94
N GLU A 48 1.27 17.27 -7.28
CA GLU A 48 0.88 18.38 -8.14
C GLU A 48 -0.54 18.16 -8.72
N GLY A 49 -1.37 19.21 -8.67
CA GLY A 49 -2.70 19.21 -9.28
C GLY A 49 -3.80 18.63 -8.38
N ASP A 50 -4.83 18.03 -8.99
CA ASP A 50 -5.93 17.38 -8.27
C ASP A 50 -5.51 16.00 -7.76
N LEU A 51 -5.13 15.90 -6.48
CA LEU A 51 -4.55 14.70 -5.89
C LEU A 51 -5.53 13.53 -5.85
N ASN A 52 -6.77 13.76 -5.40
CA ASN A 52 -7.78 12.72 -5.29
C ASN A 52 -8.28 12.30 -6.67
N GLY A 53 -8.56 13.25 -7.56
CA GLY A 53 -8.95 12.95 -8.94
C GLY A 53 -7.86 12.16 -9.67
N ASN A 54 -6.58 12.55 -9.53
CA ASN A 54 -5.47 11.82 -10.13
C ASN A 54 -5.30 10.41 -9.54
N LEU A 55 -5.47 10.23 -8.22
CA LEU A 55 -5.37 8.91 -7.61
C LEU A 55 -6.51 7.98 -8.06
N ASN A 56 -7.75 8.48 -8.10
CA ASN A 56 -8.89 7.72 -8.60
C ASN A 56 -8.73 7.35 -10.08
N ALA A 57 -8.26 8.29 -10.91
CA ALA A 57 -7.94 8.02 -12.31
C ALA A 57 -6.85 6.94 -12.47
N ILE A 58 -5.90 6.86 -11.54
CA ILE A 58 -4.90 5.78 -11.52
C ILE A 58 -5.54 4.44 -11.15
N PHE A 59 -6.46 4.39 -10.18
CA PHE A 59 -7.17 3.15 -9.86
C PHE A 59 -8.00 2.64 -11.05
N GLU A 60 -8.74 3.52 -11.72
CA GLU A 60 -9.50 3.16 -12.93
C GLU A 60 -8.56 2.69 -14.05
N LEU A 61 -7.44 3.39 -14.27
CA LEU A 61 -6.46 2.97 -15.26
C LEU A 61 -5.92 1.56 -14.97
N VAL A 62 -5.59 1.25 -13.71
CA VAL A 62 -5.12 -0.08 -13.32
C VAL A 62 -6.19 -1.13 -13.59
N ARG A 63 -7.45 -0.84 -13.25
CA ARG A 63 -8.59 -1.72 -13.52
C ARG A 63 -8.76 -1.99 -15.02
N GLU A 64 -8.66 -0.96 -15.86
CA GLU A 64 -8.69 -1.10 -17.33
C GLU A 64 -7.58 -2.03 -17.81
N TYR A 65 -6.34 -1.84 -17.35
CA TYR A 65 -5.24 -2.72 -17.71
C TYR A 65 -5.46 -4.17 -17.26
N LEU A 66 -6.02 -4.40 -16.07
CA LEU A 66 -6.35 -5.75 -15.63
C LEU A 66 -7.39 -6.40 -16.56
N LYS A 67 -8.43 -5.65 -16.97
CA LYS A 67 -9.48 -6.11 -17.89
C LYS A 67 -8.98 -6.43 -19.31
N LEU A 68 -7.85 -5.87 -19.74
CA LEU A 68 -7.24 -6.24 -21.03
C LEU A 68 -6.71 -7.67 -21.05
N TYR A 69 -6.35 -8.21 -19.88
CA TYR A 69 -5.57 -9.44 -19.79
C TYR A 69 -6.33 -10.55 -19.08
N LEU A 70 -6.97 -10.20 -17.97
CA LEU A 70 -7.79 -11.08 -17.14
C LEU A 70 -9.24 -10.98 -17.58
N THR A 71 -9.91 -12.14 -17.60
CA THR A 71 -11.30 -12.23 -18.04
C THR A 71 -12.29 -12.35 -16.88
N GLU A 72 -11.81 -12.71 -15.69
CA GLU A 72 -12.65 -13.02 -14.54
C GLU A 72 -12.81 -11.81 -13.60
N PRO A 73 -14.03 -11.20 -13.50
CA PRO A 73 -14.26 -10.02 -12.68
C PRO A 73 -13.91 -10.22 -11.20
N LYS A 74 -14.19 -11.40 -10.62
CA LYS A 74 -13.86 -11.69 -9.22
C LYS A 74 -12.37 -11.55 -8.91
N VAL A 75 -11.51 -11.96 -9.84
CA VAL A 75 -10.05 -11.84 -9.71
C VAL A 75 -9.62 -10.38 -9.82
N ILE A 76 -10.15 -9.66 -10.81
CA ILE A 76 -9.85 -8.25 -11.03
C ILE A 76 -10.25 -7.42 -9.81
N ASP A 77 -11.46 -7.62 -9.29
CA ASP A 77 -11.97 -6.89 -8.13
C ASP A 77 -11.20 -7.23 -6.85
N THR A 78 -10.79 -8.49 -6.68
CA THR A 78 -9.91 -8.90 -5.57
C THR A 78 -8.57 -8.16 -5.62
N ILE A 79 -7.92 -8.10 -6.79
CA ILE A 79 -6.63 -7.39 -6.95
C ILE A 79 -6.80 -5.89 -6.69
N MET A 80 -7.86 -5.29 -7.23
CA MET A 80 -8.14 -3.86 -7.07
C MET A 80 -8.37 -3.48 -5.61
N LEU A 81 -9.22 -4.24 -4.89
CA LEU A 81 -9.43 -3.99 -3.46
C LEU A 81 -8.14 -4.15 -2.66
N CYS A 82 -7.31 -5.15 -2.97
CA CYS A 82 -6.02 -5.30 -2.30
C CYS A 82 -5.10 -4.10 -2.52
N PHE A 83 -5.11 -3.53 -3.73
CA PHE A 83 -4.31 -2.35 -4.04
C PHE A 83 -4.84 -1.09 -3.33
N GLU A 84 -6.15 -0.86 -3.37
CA GLU A 84 -6.82 0.27 -2.72
C GLU A 84 -6.65 0.22 -1.20
N GLU A 85 -6.78 -0.95 -0.57
CA GLU A 85 -6.59 -1.13 0.87
C GLU A 85 -5.15 -0.90 1.31
N LEU A 86 -4.17 -1.34 0.52
CA LEU A 86 -2.76 -1.06 0.81
C LEU A 86 -2.46 0.45 0.77
N VAL A 87 -3.02 1.17 -0.22
CA VAL A 87 -2.89 2.63 -0.32
C VAL A 87 -3.63 3.33 0.82
N GLY A 88 -4.84 2.88 1.14
CA GLY A 88 -5.67 3.41 2.23
C GLY A 88 -5.01 3.24 3.58
N GLU A 89 -4.39 2.10 3.84
CA GLU A 89 -3.64 1.86 5.05
C GLU A 89 -2.37 2.70 5.13
N TYR A 90 -1.64 2.84 4.02
CA TYR A 90 -0.49 3.73 4.00
C TYR A 90 -0.87 5.18 4.32
N ARG A 91 -1.98 5.65 3.74
CA ARG A 91 -2.58 6.96 4.05
C ARG A 91 -2.92 7.06 5.54
N ARG A 92 -3.55 6.04 6.13
CA ARG A 92 -3.87 5.99 7.57
C ARG A 92 -2.61 6.10 8.41
N VAL A 93 -1.59 5.28 8.13
CA VAL A 93 -0.31 5.30 8.87
C VAL A 93 0.34 6.68 8.80
N GLN A 94 0.40 7.30 7.62
CA GLN A 94 0.96 8.65 7.46
C GLN A 94 0.16 9.73 8.22
N ALA A 95 -1.17 9.58 8.28
CA ALA A 95 -2.04 10.50 9.00
C ALA A 95 -1.92 10.34 10.53
N THR A 96 -1.72 9.11 11.02
CA THR A 96 -1.76 8.83 12.46
C THR A 96 -0.39 8.69 13.11
N GLU A 97 0.59 8.14 12.42
CA GLU A 97 1.91 7.83 12.97
C GLU A 97 2.95 8.89 12.54
N GLY A 98 3.78 9.32 13.49
CA GLY A 98 4.94 10.19 13.20
C GLY A 98 6.18 9.35 12.86
N THR A 99 7.19 9.98 12.25
CA THR A 99 8.48 9.34 12.03
C THR A 99 9.64 10.28 12.35
N TYR A 100 10.63 9.74 13.05
CA TYR A 100 11.97 10.30 13.23
C TYR A 100 12.99 9.58 12.35
N LEU A 101 12.56 8.64 11.51
CA LEU A 101 13.42 7.88 10.65
C LEU A 101 13.63 8.57 9.31
N SER A 102 14.77 8.30 8.68
CA SER A 102 14.98 8.66 7.28
C SER A 102 13.88 8.05 6.41
N LYS A 103 13.67 8.57 5.20
CA LYS A 103 12.72 7.96 4.26
C LYS A 103 13.03 6.49 3.96
N LYS A 104 14.32 6.14 3.84
CA LYS A 104 14.78 4.77 3.61
C LYS A 104 14.44 3.85 4.80
N ASP A 105 14.67 4.32 6.02
CA ASP A 105 14.42 3.52 7.23
C ASP A 105 12.93 3.48 7.60
N THR A 106 12.19 4.53 7.28
CA THR A 106 10.72 4.56 7.39
C THR A 106 10.10 3.50 6.49
N ILE A 107 10.54 3.37 5.23
CA ILE A 107 10.08 2.29 4.34
C ILE A 107 10.48 0.92 4.90
N ARG A 108 11.70 0.78 5.41
CA ARG A 108 12.18 -0.48 6.01
C ARG A 108 11.29 -0.94 7.17
N TRP A 109 10.94 0.00 8.05
CA TRP A 109 10.04 -0.22 9.18
C TRP A 109 8.62 -0.54 8.68
N LEU A 110 8.05 0.27 7.77
CA LEU A 110 6.71 0.08 7.21
C LEU A 110 6.50 -1.31 6.63
N ILE A 111 7.45 -1.78 5.81
CA ILE A 111 7.34 -3.08 5.15
C ILE A 111 7.19 -4.20 6.19
N LYS A 112 7.98 -4.16 7.27
CA LYS A 112 8.01 -5.22 8.28
C LYS A 112 6.96 -5.08 9.38
N ALA A 113 6.61 -3.86 9.78
CA ALA A 113 5.70 -3.60 10.89
C ALA A 113 4.25 -3.47 10.45
N ARG A 114 4.01 -3.25 9.15
CA ARG A 114 2.68 -3.00 8.59
C ARG A 114 2.47 -3.84 7.32
N PHE A 115 3.10 -3.50 6.20
CA PHE A 115 2.61 -3.85 4.86
C PHE A 115 2.44 -5.34 4.59
N ILE A 116 3.32 -6.21 5.12
CA ILE A 116 3.14 -7.66 4.93
C ILE A 116 1.79 -8.12 5.50
N ASP A 117 1.47 -7.66 6.71
CA ASP A 117 0.28 -8.13 7.41
C ASP A 117 -0.98 -7.63 6.71
N ILE A 118 -0.98 -6.38 6.23
CA ILE A 118 -2.09 -5.85 5.41
C ILE A 118 -2.23 -6.61 4.11
N PHE A 119 -1.12 -6.92 3.43
CA PHE A 119 -1.19 -7.65 2.17
C PHE A 119 -1.79 -9.05 2.35
N VAL A 120 -1.33 -9.79 3.38
CA VAL A 120 -1.87 -11.11 3.73
C VAL A 120 -3.35 -11.01 4.10
N TYR A 121 -3.68 -10.09 5.01
CA TYR A 121 -5.04 -9.86 5.48
C TYR A 121 -5.99 -9.53 4.32
N SER A 122 -5.62 -8.55 3.51
CA SER A 122 -6.42 -8.04 2.40
C SER A 122 -6.63 -9.11 1.34
N PHE A 123 -5.58 -9.85 0.97
CA PHE A 123 -5.68 -10.94 0.01
C PHE A 123 -6.69 -12.01 0.44
N HIS A 124 -6.57 -12.53 1.67
CA HIS A 124 -7.48 -13.59 2.15
C HIS A 124 -8.91 -13.07 2.29
N ARG A 125 -9.10 -11.89 2.89
CA ARG A 125 -10.42 -11.28 3.03
C ARG A 125 -11.12 -11.11 1.68
N ASN A 126 -10.46 -10.48 0.72
CA ASN A 126 -11.08 -10.14 -0.56
C ASN A 126 -11.27 -11.40 -1.44
N SER A 127 -10.36 -12.37 -1.35
CA SER A 127 -10.53 -13.66 -2.05
C SER A 127 -11.74 -14.46 -1.57
N HIS A 128 -12.04 -14.42 -0.26
CA HIS A 128 -13.24 -15.04 0.30
C HIS A 128 -14.50 -14.24 -0.03
N PHE A 129 -14.43 -12.90 0.06
CA PHE A 129 -15.55 -12.02 -0.24
C PHE A 129 -16.09 -12.22 -1.67
N TYR A 130 -15.19 -12.38 -2.64
CA TYR A 130 -15.55 -12.65 -4.03
C TYR A 130 -15.63 -14.14 -4.39
N ASN A 131 -15.48 -15.03 -3.40
CA ASN A 131 -15.49 -16.49 -3.61
C ASN A 131 -14.56 -16.93 -4.76
N VAL A 132 -13.33 -16.41 -4.79
CA VAL A 132 -12.35 -16.71 -5.85
C VAL A 132 -12.08 -18.22 -5.95
N SER A 133 -12.23 -18.97 -4.85
CA SER A 133 -12.12 -20.44 -4.84
C SER A 133 -13.11 -21.15 -5.77
N SER A 134 -14.29 -20.58 -6.04
CA SER A 134 -15.28 -21.17 -6.96
C SER A 134 -14.80 -21.26 -8.41
N LEU A 135 -13.83 -20.42 -8.78
CA LEU A 135 -13.30 -20.34 -10.13
C LEU A 135 -12.41 -21.53 -10.51
N SER A 136 -12.07 -22.39 -9.54
CA SER A 136 -11.22 -23.58 -9.76
C SER A 136 -9.87 -23.24 -10.42
N LEU A 137 -9.32 -22.06 -10.12
CA LEU A 137 -8.02 -21.62 -10.66
C LEU A 137 -6.90 -22.57 -10.19
N ASN A 138 -6.03 -22.95 -11.13
CA ASN A 138 -4.91 -23.85 -10.88
C ASN A 138 -3.66 -23.04 -10.51
N LEU A 139 -3.39 -22.88 -9.21
CA LEU A 139 -2.23 -22.15 -8.72
C LEU A 139 -1.09 -23.09 -8.29
N PRO A 140 0.20 -22.72 -8.43
CA PRO A 140 1.29 -23.52 -7.89
C PRO A 140 1.16 -23.67 -6.37
N SER A 141 1.56 -24.82 -5.85
CA SER A 141 1.60 -25.08 -4.41
C SER A 141 2.77 -24.37 -3.73
N GLY A 142 2.60 -24.04 -2.45
CA GLY A 142 3.67 -23.48 -1.61
C GLY A 142 3.99 -22.01 -1.90
N ALA A 143 5.19 -21.57 -1.49
CA ALA A 143 5.62 -20.17 -1.55
C ALA A 143 6.24 -19.78 -2.90
N TRP A 144 5.58 -20.09 -4.01
CA TRP A 144 6.07 -19.77 -5.36
C TRP A 144 6.18 -18.26 -5.60
N TRP A 145 5.36 -17.47 -4.91
CA TRP A 145 5.31 -16.02 -4.97
C TRP A 145 6.39 -15.33 -4.10
N LEU A 146 7.25 -16.08 -3.40
CA LEU A 146 8.39 -15.55 -2.66
C LEU A 146 9.73 -15.98 -3.29
N PRO A 147 10.80 -15.17 -3.18
CA PRO A 147 12.12 -15.61 -3.61
C PRO A 147 12.63 -16.78 -2.76
N SER A 148 13.34 -17.71 -3.39
CA SER A 148 14.21 -18.68 -2.71
C SER A 148 15.68 -18.32 -2.94
N SER A 149 16.61 -19.06 -2.33
CA SER A 149 18.05 -18.77 -2.42
C SER A 149 18.57 -18.63 -3.86
N ASN A 150 17.99 -19.38 -4.82
CA ASN A 150 18.50 -19.47 -6.19
C ASN A 150 17.46 -19.09 -7.26
N GLU A 151 16.19 -18.86 -6.89
CA GLU A 151 15.14 -18.61 -7.87
C GLU A 151 14.26 -17.42 -7.48
N SER A 152 14.03 -16.55 -8.46
CA SER A 152 13.01 -15.52 -8.37
C SER A 152 11.61 -16.13 -8.46
N PRO A 153 10.57 -15.47 -7.90
CA PRO A 153 9.19 -15.87 -8.10
C PRO A 153 8.82 -16.09 -9.58
N LEU A 154 9.27 -15.18 -10.46
CA LEU A 154 9.04 -15.28 -11.91
C LEU A 154 9.68 -16.53 -12.53
N THR A 155 10.87 -16.91 -12.08
CA THR A 155 11.52 -18.16 -12.50
C THR A 155 10.69 -19.38 -12.11
N LYS A 156 10.19 -19.42 -10.87
CA LYS A 156 9.34 -20.51 -10.37
C LYS A 156 8.02 -20.61 -11.15
N ALA A 157 7.41 -19.47 -11.46
CA ALA A 157 6.18 -19.41 -12.23
C ALA A 157 6.35 -20.01 -13.64
N TRP A 158 7.38 -19.60 -14.37
CA TRP A 158 7.69 -20.17 -15.69
C TRP A 158 8.00 -21.66 -15.61
N ASN A 159 8.82 -22.08 -14.64
CA ASN A 159 9.13 -23.49 -14.42
C ASN A 159 7.89 -24.33 -14.12
N TRP A 160 6.90 -23.77 -13.41
CA TRP A 160 5.63 -24.43 -13.17
C TRP A 160 4.79 -24.55 -14.46
N ILE A 161 4.73 -23.52 -15.31
CA ILE A 161 4.05 -23.58 -16.61
C ILE A 161 4.67 -24.67 -17.49
N TYR A 162 6.01 -24.72 -17.59
CA TYR A 162 6.68 -25.74 -18.41
C TYR A 162 6.35 -27.17 -17.99
N ARG A 163 6.26 -27.42 -16.68
CA ARG A 163 5.82 -28.73 -16.16
C ARG A 163 4.37 -29.06 -16.51
N ARG A 164 3.48 -28.06 -16.61
CA ARG A 164 2.08 -28.27 -17.02
C ARG A 164 1.97 -28.68 -18.49
N PHE A 165 2.91 -28.25 -19.32
CA PHE A 165 3.01 -28.64 -20.74
C PHE A 165 3.93 -29.85 -20.95
N ASP A 166 4.48 -30.43 -19.88
CA ASP A 166 5.48 -31.52 -19.92
C ASP A 166 6.63 -31.25 -20.92
N CYS A 167 7.15 -30.03 -20.91
CA CYS A 167 8.20 -29.63 -21.85
C CYS A 167 9.29 -28.80 -21.19
N SER A 168 10.41 -28.62 -21.90
CA SER A 168 11.48 -27.72 -21.48
C SER A 168 11.16 -26.28 -21.90
N GLN A 169 11.83 -25.30 -21.28
CA GLN A 169 11.75 -23.89 -21.69
C GLN A 169 11.96 -23.71 -23.19
N THR A 170 12.97 -24.36 -23.78
CA THR A 170 13.26 -24.28 -25.21
C THR A 170 12.11 -24.83 -26.04
N LYS A 171 11.62 -26.03 -25.72
CA LYS A 171 10.51 -26.65 -26.45
C LYS A 171 9.20 -25.86 -26.33
N PHE A 172 9.01 -25.17 -25.21
CA PHE A 172 7.81 -24.36 -24.99
C PHE A 172 7.76 -23.12 -25.91
N HIS A 173 8.89 -22.43 -26.04
CA HIS A 173 8.94 -21.15 -26.75
C HIS A 173 9.38 -21.26 -28.21
N ASP A 174 10.25 -22.22 -28.53
CA ASP A 174 10.74 -22.50 -29.89
C ASP A 174 10.77 -24.01 -30.16
N PRO A 175 9.60 -24.64 -30.35
CA PRO A 175 9.54 -26.06 -30.71
C PRO A 175 10.22 -26.30 -32.06
N SER A 176 10.87 -27.46 -32.19
CA SER A 176 11.46 -27.90 -33.47
C SER A 176 10.34 -28.28 -34.44
N LEU A 177 10.22 -27.54 -35.55
CA LEU A 177 9.18 -27.75 -36.57
C LEU A 177 9.78 -28.23 -37.88
N SER A 178 9.01 -29.04 -38.60
CA SER A 178 9.25 -29.35 -40.01
C SER A 178 8.96 -28.13 -40.89
N PHE A 179 9.49 -28.13 -42.11
CA PHE A 179 9.25 -27.06 -43.09
C PHE A 179 7.75 -26.87 -43.40
N ALA A 180 6.99 -27.97 -43.46
CA ALA A 180 5.56 -27.94 -43.72
C ALA A 180 4.74 -27.37 -42.55
N GLU A 181 5.19 -27.57 -41.32
CA GLU A 181 4.56 -26.97 -40.13
C GLU A 181 4.86 -25.49 -40.05
N GLU A 182 6.11 -25.08 -40.29
CA GLU A 182 6.52 -23.66 -40.27
C GLU A 182 5.73 -22.83 -41.31
N ALA A 183 5.52 -23.37 -42.51
CA ALA A 183 4.81 -22.68 -43.59
C ALA A 183 3.32 -22.39 -43.28
N LYS A 184 2.71 -23.11 -42.33
CA LYS A 184 1.30 -22.94 -41.94
C LYS A 184 1.11 -21.92 -40.81
N LEU A 185 2.19 -21.43 -40.22
CA LEU A 185 2.11 -20.54 -39.08
C LEU A 185 1.82 -19.09 -39.48
N PRO A 186 1.02 -18.36 -38.68
CA PRO A 186 0.84 -16.93 -38.88
C PRO A 186 2.16 -16.18 -38.68
N PRO A 187 2.38 -15.02 -39.33
CA PRO A 187 3.64 -14.26 -39.25
C PRO A 187 4.11 -13.93 -37.84
N LYS A 188 3.17 -13.72 -36.90
CA LYS A 188 3.45 -13.44 -35.48
C LYS A 188 4.13 -14.61 -34.74
N LEU A 189 4.17 -15.80 -35.35
CA LEU A 189 4.66 -17.06 -34.77
C LEU A 189 5.82 -17.69 -35.55
N HIS A 190 6.38 -16.98 -36.55
CA HIS A 190 7.54 -17.45 -37.32
C HIS A 190 8.79 -17.57 -36.44
N SER A 191 9.76 -18.38 -36.89
CA SER A 191 10.98 -18.72 -36.15
C SER A 191 11.69 -17.54 -35.47
N HIS A 192 11.81 -16.38 -36.14
CA HIS A 192 12.43 -15.20 -35.51
C HIS A 192 11.71 -14.74 -34.24
N ARG A 193 10.37 -14.74 -34.23
CA ARG A 193 9.56 -14.35 -33.06
C ARG A 193 9.68 -15.36 -31.93
N ARG A 194 9.71 -16.66 -32.25
CA ARG A 194 9.88 -17.74 -31.27
C ARG A 194 11.24 -17.70 -30.59
N LYS A 195 12.31 -17.54 -31.37
CA LYS A 195 13.68 -17.33 -30.84
C LYS A 195 13.75 -16.11 -29.94
N GLN A 196 13.16 -15.00 -30.37
CA GLN A 196 13.06 -13.79 -29.55
C GLN A 196 12.30 -14.05 -28.24
N ASN A 197 11.20 -14.80 -28.26
CA ASN A 197 10.45 -15.17 -27.05
C ASN A 197 11.29 -16.02 -26.10
N LEU A 198 12.01 -17.02 -26.62
CA LEU A 198 12.92 -17.85 -25.85
C LEU A 198 14.04 -17.03 -25.19
N GLU A 199 14.74 -16.20 -25.98
CA GLU A 199 15.82 -15.32 -25.49
C GLU A 199 15.31 -14.37 -24.40
N ASN A 200 14.13 -13.79 -24.60
CA ASN A 200 13.48 -12.94 -23.62
C ASN A 200 13.25 -13.69 -22.30
N VAL A 201 12.63 -14.87 -22.33
CA VAL A 201 12.35 -15.60 -21.09
C VAL A 201 13.64 -16.07 -20.42
N GLN A 202 14.66 -16.49 -21.18
CA GLN A 202 15.97 -16.82 -20.61
C GLN A 202 16.57 -15.64 -19.83
N ARG A 203 16.48 -14.41 -20.36
CA ARG A 203 16.94 -13.21 -19.66
C ARG A 203 16.10 -12.91 -18.42
N TRP A 204 14.80 -13.19 -18.45
CA TRP A 204 13.91 -12.98 -17.30
C TRP A 204 14.18 -13.99 -16.19
N THR A 205 14.29 -15.27 -16.52
CA THR A 205 14.51 -16.35 -15.55
C THR A 205 15.91 -16.31 -14.94
N SER A 206 16.90 -15.77 -15.66
CA SER A 206 18.25 -15.53 -15.15
C SER A 206 18.40 -14.20 -14.41
N SER A 207 17.30 -13.49 -14.13
CA SER A 207 17.29 -12.17 -13.47
C SER A 207 18.14 -11.08 -14.17
N LYS A 208 18.44 -11.23 -15.47
CA LYS A 208 19.19 -10.24 -16.27
C LYS A 208 18.30 -9.10 -16.77
N ALA A 209 16.99 -9.32 -16.85
CA ALA A 209 15.99 -8.33 -17.24
C ALA A 209 14.65 -8.60 -16.57
N LEU A 210 13.83 -7.57 -16.38
CA LEU A 210 12.46 -7.70 -15.90
C LEU A 210 11.49 -7.35 -17.04
N PRO A 211 10.51 -8.22 -17.36
CA PRO A 211 9.57 -7.95 -18.45
C PRO A 211 8.59 -6.81 -18.13
N SER A 212 8.13 -6.10 -19.15
CA SER A 212 6.86 -5.36 -19.06
C SER A 212 5.70 -6.35 -18.95
N LEU A 213 4.55 -5.92 -18.40
CA LEU A 213 3.41 -6.82 -18.30
C LEU A 213 2.93 -7.30 -19.68
N SER A 214 2.81 -6.37 -20.64
CA SER A 214 2.45 -6.68 -22.02
C SER A 214 3.40 -7.69 -22.66
N SER A 215 4.73 -7.50 -22.52
CA SER A 215 5.71 -8.45 -23.08
C SER A 215 5.61 -9.84 -22.45
N LEU A 216 5.33 -9.92 -21.15
CA LEU A 216 5.17 -11.19 -20.44
C LEU A 216 3.96 -11.96 -20.97
N ILE A 217 2.84 -11.26 -21.16
CA ILE A 217 1.58 -11.84 -21.61
C ILE A 217 1.67 -12.24 -23.08
N THR A 218 2.13 -11.34 -23.95
CA THR A 218 2.29 -11.63 -25.38
C THR A 218 3.18 -12.86 -25.61
N ASN A 219 4.25 -13.01 -24.82
CA ASN A 219 5.13 -14.17 -24.91
C ASN A 219 4.39 -15.46 -24.51
N LEU A 220 3.66 -15.46 -23.39
CA LEU A 220 2.83 -16.61 -22.99
C LEU A 220 1.78 -16.97 -24.06
N GLU A 221 0.99 -16.00 -24.50
CA GLU A 221 -0.09 -16.22 -25.47
C GLU A 221 0.42 -16.77 -26.80
N GLN A 222 1.55 -16.24 -27.30
CA GLN A 222 2.16 -16.73 -28.53
C GLN A 222 2.65 -18.17 -28.37
N SER A 223 3.26 -18.52 -27.25
CA SER A 223 3.73 -19.88 -26.99
C SER A 223 2.58 -20.87 -26.77
N ILE A 224 1.49 -20.46 -26.11
CA ILE A 224 0.26 -21.27 -26.01
C ILE A 224 -0.35 -21.51 -27.39
N GLU A 225 -0.47 -20.47 -28.21
CA GLU A 225 -1.01 -20.58 -29.57
C GLU A 225 -0.14 -21.48 -30.46
N MET A 226 1.19 -21.42 -30.29
CA MET A 226 2.11 -22.35 -30.95
C MET A 226 1.81 -23.81 -30.61
N HIS A 227 1.64 -24.12 -29.32
CA HIS A 227 1.32 -25.47 -28.87
C HIS A 227 -0.06 -25.93 -29.33
N ARG A 228 -1.02 -25.02 -29.46
CA ARG A 228 -2.33 -25.32 -30.04
C ARG A 228 -2.22 -25.75 -31.50
N LEU A 229 -1.45 -25.02 -32.29
CA LEU A 229 -1.31 -25.25 -33.73
C LEU A 229 -0.43 -26.46 -34.08
N VAL A 230 0.65 -26.68 -33.33
CA VAL A 230 1.65 -27.73 -33.63
C VAL A 230 1.35 -29.03 -32.91
N SER A 231 1.06 -28.94 -31.60
CA SER A 231 0.91 -30.13 -30.74
C SER A 231 -0.55 -30.48 -30.46
N GLY A 232 -1.50 -29.67 -30.91
CA GLY A 232 -2.93 -29.83 -30.60
C GLY A 232 -3.26 -29.65 -29.12
N ILE A 233 -2.36 -29.06 -28.32
CA ILE A 233 -2.58 -28.84 -26.89
C ILE A 233 -3.52 -27.65 -26.73
N HIS A 234 -4.69 -27.90 -26.13
CA HIS A 234 -5.68 -26.86 -25.87
C HIS A 234 -5.61 -26.43 -24.41
N VAL A 235 -5.44 -25.13 -24.19
CA VAL A 235 -5.50 -24.52 -22.86
C VAL A 235 -6.91 -24.00 -22.63
N SER A 236 -7.56 -24.45 -21.55
CA SER A 236 -8.87 -23.96 -21.17
C SER A 236 -8.82 -22.49 -20.73
N LYS A 237 -9.97 -21.79 -20.74
CA LYS A 237 -10.06 -20.40 -20.23
C LYS A 237 -9.56 -20.28 -18.79
N VAL A 238 -9.91 -21.24 -17.93
CA VAL A 238 -9.51 -21.28 -16.52
C VAL A 238 -8.00 -21.48 -16.38
N GLU A 239 -7.38 -22.36 -17.18
CA GLU A 239 -5.93 -22.55 -17.16
C GLU A 239 -5.18 -21.32 -17.66
N ARG A 240 -5.66 -20.69 -18.75
CA ARG A 240 -5.10 -19.43 -19.24
C ARG A 240 -5.15 -18.35 -18.17
N GLU A 241 -6.31 -18.15 -17.54
CA GLU A 241 -6.49 -17.18 -16.44
C GLU A 241 -5.52 -17.49 -15.28
N SER A 242 -5.35 -18.77 -14.95
CA SER A 242 -4.42 -19.22 -13.91
C SER A 242 -2.96 -18.87 -14.26
N TYR A 243 -2.52 -19.14 -15.50
CA TYR A 243 -1.16 -18.82 -15.94
C TYR A 243 -0.88 -17.32 -15.90
N LEU A 244 -1.83 -16.50 -16.37
CA LEU A 244 -1.69 -15.05 -16.36
C LEU A 244 -1.61 -14.50 -14.94
N LEU A 245 -2.51 -14.91 -14.05
CA LEU A 245 -2.51 -14.48 -12.66
C LEU A 245 -1.19 -14.85 -11.96
N VAL A 246 -0.71 -16.08 -12.15
CA VAL A 246 0.55 -16.56 -11.59
C VAL A 246 1.73 -15.74 -12.08
N LEU A 247 1.82 -15.48 -13.39
CA LEU A 247 2.90 -14.66 -13.96
C LEU A 247 2.84 -13.21 -13.49
N MET A 248 1.64 -12.62 -13.35
CA MET A 248 1.46 -11.25 -12.86
C MET A 248 1.95 -11.08 -11.42
N ILE A 249 1.52 -11.96 -10.52
CA ILE A 249 1.97 -11.97 -9.11
C ILE A 249 3.47 -12.22 -9.03
N ALA A 250 3.98 -13.19 -9.80
CA ALA A 250 5.39 -13.52 -9.81
C ALA A 250 6.27 -12.38 -10.31
N ARG A 251 5.83 -11.65 -11.35
CA ARG A 251 6.51 -10.47 -11.88
C ARG A 251 6.52 -9.33 -10.86
N LEU A 252 5.39 -9.06 -10.20
CA LEU A 252 5.29 -8.09 -9.11
C LEU A 252 6.27 -8.41 -7.98
N SER A 253 6.27 -9.65 -7.53
CA SER A 253 7.11 -10.11 -6.43
C SER A 253 8.60 -10.09 -6.80
N THR A 254 8.99 -10.58 -7.98
CA THR A 254 10.38 -10.49 -8.46
C THR A 254 10.88 -9.05 -8.49
N ALA A 255 10.06 -8.12 -9.00
CA ALA A 255 10.42 -6.71 -9.07
C ALA A 255 10.56 -6.06 -7.68
N ALA A 256 9.60 -6.32 -6.79
CA ALA A 256 9.59 -5.78 -5.44
C ALA A 256 10.77 -6.31 -4.62
N PHE A 257 11.01 -7.62 -4.62
CA PHE A 257 12.13 -8.22 -3.89
C PHE A 257 13.49 -7.87 -4.49
N GLY A 258 13.58 -7.64 -5.81
CA GLY A 258 14.77 -7.06 -6.44
C GLY A 258 15.10 -5.69 -5.85
N ARG A 259 14.13 -4.76 -5.85
CA ARG A 259 14.31 -3.41 -5.27
C ARG A 259 14.61 -3.45 -3.77
N ILE A 260 14.00 -4.37 -3.03
CA ILE A 260 14.26 -4.55 -1.59
C ILE A 260 15.69 -5.06 -1.36
N ASN A 261 16.16 -6.00 -2.18
CA ASN A 261 17.52 -6.51 -2.11
C ASN A 261 18.54 -5.42 -2.42
N ASP A 262 18.30 -4.60 -3.45
CA ASP A 262 19.19 -3.49 -3.81
C ASP A 262 19.27 -2.43 -2.70
N ALA A 263 18.13 -2.16 -2.04
CA ALA A 263 18.06 -1.12 -1.01
C ALA A 263 18.57 -1.59 0.38
N TYR A 264 18.32 -2.85 0.75
CA TYR A 264 18.48 -3.36 2.12
C TYR A 264 19.29 -4.66 2.25
N GLY A 265 19.70 -5.26 1.13
CA GLY A 265 20.49 -6.49 1.09
C GLY A 265 19.69 -7.79 1.20
N ILE A 266 20.37 -8.90 0.86
CA ILE A 266 19.78 -10.23 0.72
C ILE A 266 19.24 -10.78 2.05
N GLU A 267 19.91 -10.51 3.17
CA GLU A 267 19.48 -11.00 4.49
C GLU A 267 18.17 -10.34 4.96
N PHE A 268 17.96 -9.07 4.58
CA PHE A 268 16.69 -8.41 4.82
C PHE A 268 15.57 -9.05 4.00
N SER A 269 15.81 -9.31 2.72
CA SER A 269 14.88 -10.00 1.82
C SER A 269 14.51 -11.43 2.30
N LYS A 270 15.50 -12.21 2.78
CA LYS A 270 15.26 -13.54 3.36
C LYS A 270 14.40 -13.46 4.63
N THR A 271 14.71 -12.51 5.51
CA THR A 271 13.92 -12.27 6.74
C THR A 271 12.48 -11.90 6.39
N LEU A 272 12.31 -11.06 5.37
CA LEU A 272 11.01 -10.62 4.89
C LEU A 272 10.18 -11.79 4.34
N SER A 273 10.80 -12.65 3.52
CA SER A 273 10.16 -13.83 2.97
C SER A 273 9.69 -14.79 4.07
N LYS A 274 10.51 -15.00 5.12
CA LYS A 274 10.13 -15.81 6.28
C LYS A 274 8.95 -15.22 7.04
N HIS A 275 8.94 -13.91 7.28
CA HIS A 275 7.81 -13.24 7.93
C HIS A 275 6.54 -13.42 7.12
N PHE A 276 6.60 -13.11 5.82
CA PHE A 276 5.46 -13.15 4.92
C PHE A 276 4.86 -14.56 4.83
N TYR A 277 5.69 -15.58 4.62
CA TYR A 277 5.24 -16.97 4.62
C TYR A 277 4.62 -17.37 5.97
N GLY A 278 5.24 -16.96 7.09
CA GLY A 278 4.74 -17.26 8.42
C GLY A 278 3.36 -16.63 8.71
N GLN A 279 3.16 -15.39 8.27
CA GLN A 279 1.87 -14.69 8.45
C GLN A 279 0.78 -15.24 7.54
N ASP A 280 1.09 -15.55 6.28
CA ASP A 280 0.16 -16.23 5.38
C ASP A 280 -0.33 -17.55 5.97
N ARG A 281 0.59 -18.37 6.51
CA ARG A 281 0.25 -19.64 7.14
C ARG A 281 -0.66 -19.46 8.35
N ARG A 282 -0.31 -18.54 9.27
CA ARG A 282 -1.11 -18.26 10.48
C ARG A 282 -2.53 -17.84 10.13
N LEU A 283 -2.68 -16.91 9.18
CA LEU A 283 -4.01 -16.43 8.82
C LEU A 283 -4.82 -17.53 8.15
N ARG A 284 -4.21 -18.32 7.27
CA ARG A 284 -4.87 -19.46 6.63
C ARG A 284 -5.36 -20.50 7.64
N GLU A 285 -4.56 -20.81 8.66
CA GLU A 285 -4.95 -21.71 9.75
C GLU A 285 -6.15 -21.16 10.51
N GLU A 286 -6.16 -19.87 10.85
CA GLU A 286 -7.29 -19.19 11.51
C GLU A 286 -8.57 -19.22 10.66
N LEU A 287 -8.45 -18.97 9.35
CA LEU A 287 -9.58 -18.92 8.43
C LEU A 287 -10.12 -20.31 8.06
N SER A 288 -9.40 -21.39 8.37
CA SER A 288 -9.80 -22.75 8.00
C SER A 288 -11.16 -23.14 8.59
N TYR A 289 -11.47 -22.71 9.81
CA TYR A 289 -12.77 -22.97 10.44
C TYR A 289 -13.89 -22.15 9.79
N PHE A 290 -13.63 -20.87 9.51
CA PHE A 290 -14.56 -20.00 8.79
C PHE A 290 -14.92 -20.58 7.42
N VAL A 291 -13.93 -20.94 6.61
CA VAL A 291 -14.14 -21.52 5.28
C VAL A 291 -14.98 -22.80 5.34
N LYS A 292 -14.69 -23.69 6.29
CA LYS A 292 -15.47 -24.93 6.49
C LYS A 292 -16.92 -24.64 6.85
N ASN A 293 -17.19 -23.64 7.69
CA ASN A 293 -18.53 -23.29 8.10
C ASN A 293 -19.36 -22.70 6.95
N VAL A 294 -18.79 -21.79 6.16
CA VAL A 294 -19.47 -21.23 4.98
C VAL A 294 -19.79 -22.33 3.97
N GLN A 295 -18.83 -23.23 3.72
CA GLN A 295 -19.05 -24.38 2.84
C GLN A 295 -20.13 -25.32 3.37
N LYS A 296 -20.14 -25.60 4.68
CA LYS A 296 -21.16 -26.40 5.32
C LYS A 296 -22.54 -25.76 5.18
N GLN A 297 -22.66 -24.46 5.42
CA GLN A 297 -23.93 -23.73 5.26
C GLN A 297 -24.48 -23.86 3.84
N ILE A 298 -23.64 -23.65 2.82
CA ILE A 298 -24.03 -23.81 1.41
C ILE A 298 -24.57 -25.22 1.12
N ILE A 299 -23.97 -26.25 1.72
CA ILE A 299 -24.39 -27.65 1.56
C ILE A 299 -25.69 -27.92 2.31
N ASP A 300 -25.78 -27.53 3.58
CA ASP A 300 -26.93 -27.78 4.45
C ASP A 300 -28.20 -27.06 3.96
N GLU A 301 -28.03 -25.84 3.43
CA GLU A 301 -29.12 -25.05 2.83
C GLU A 301 -29.40 -25.41 1.36
N ASN A 302 -28.68 -26.39 0.80
CA ASN A 302 -28.80 -26.85 -0.58
C ASN A 302 -28.77 -25.70 -1.61
N ILE A 303 -27.85 -24.76 -1.42
CA ILE A 303 -27.69 -23.61 -2.32
C ILE A 303 -26.98 -24.09 -3.58
N ILE A 304 -27.69 -24.08 -4.72
CA ILE A 304 -27.16 -24.59 -5.98
C ILE A 304 -26.62 -23.45 -6.86
N GLU A 305 -27.38 -22.35 -6.95
CA GLU A 305 -27.11 -21.23 -7.84
C GLU A 305 -25.77 -20.53 -7.51
N PRO A 306 -24.89 -20.30 -8.51
CA PRO A 306 -23.60 -19.65 -8.29
C PRO A 306 -23.68 -18.29 -7.61
N ASP A 307 -24.58 -17.42 -8.08
CA ASP A 307 -24.74 -16.06 -7.55
C ASP A 307 -25.21 -16.08 -6.09
N SER A 308 -26.08 -17.01 -5.74
CA SER A 308 -26.52 -17.24 -4.36
C SER A 308 -25.37 -17.74 -3.47
N LYS A 309 -24.49 -18.62 -3.97
CA LYS A 309 -23.27 -19.04 -3.23
C LYS A 309 -22.33 -17.86 -3.01
N ASP A 310 -22.12 -17.04 -4.03
CA ASP A 310 -21.28 -15.85 -3.93
C ASP A 310 -21.84 -14.83 -2.93
N TRP A 311 -23.17 -14.67 -2.89
CA TRP A 311 -23.83 -13.83 -1.91
C TRP A 311 -23.60 -14.33 -0.49
N VAL A 312 -23.72 -15.64 -0.22
CA VAL A 312 -23.40 -16.21 1.09
C VAL A 312 -21.95 -15.94 1.46
N TRP A 313 -21.00 -16.21 0.56
CA TRP A 313 -19.58 -15.90 0.79
C TRP A 313 -19.36 -14.43 1.14
N LYS A 314 -20.01 -13.52 0.43
CA LYS A 314 -19.91 -12.08 0.66
C LYS A 314 -20.41 -11.68 2.04
N ILE A 315 -21.61 -12.12 2.43
CA ILE A 315 -22.24 -11.80 3.71
C ILE A 315 -21.47 -12.41 4.88
N GLU A 316 -21.14 -13.70 4.78
CA GLU A 316 -20.43 -14.41 5.83
C GLU A 316 -19.01 -13.87 6.02
N THR A 317 -18.33 -13.52 4.92
CA THR A 317 -17.01 -12.87 5.00
C THR A 317 -17.11 -11.52 5.72
N ASP A 318 -18.04 -10.65 5.31
CA ASP A 318 -18.20 -9.33 5.94
C ASP A 318 -18.56 -9.46 7.43
N SER A 319 -19.51 -10.35 7.77
CA SER A 319 -19.87 -10.66 9.15
C SER A 319 -18.68 -11.17 9.97
N PHE A 320 -17.95 -12.17 9.46
CA PHE A 320 -16.78 -12.74 10.11
C PHE A 320 -15.72 -11.67 10.42
N TRP A 321 -15.37 -10.82 9.46
CA TRP A 321 -14.32 -9.82 9.67
C TRP A 321 -14.75 -8.70 10.62
N ARG A 322 -16.02 -8.28 10.61
CA ARG A 322 -16.57 -7.33 11.59
C ARG A 322 -16.51 -7.92 13.01
N CYS A 323 -17.02 -9.15 13.19
CA CYS A 323 -16.98 -9.84 14.48
C CYS A 323 -15.54 -10.05 14.95
N ARG A 324 -14.63 -10.43 14.04
CA ARG A 324 -13.21 -10.59 14.34
C ARG A 324 -12.58 -9.28 14.80
N ALA A 325 -12.89 -8.15 14.16
CA ALA A 325 -12.38 -6.84 14.58
C ALA A 325 -12.82 -6.50 16.01
N SER A 326 -14.12 -6.65 16.33
CA SER A 326 -14.64 -6.42 17.68
C SER A 326 -14.04 -7.37 18.72
N TRP A 327 -13.83 -8.64 18.36
CA TRP A 327 -13.17 -9.61 19.23
C TRP A 327 -11.71 -9.22 19.51
N VAL A 328 -10.95 -8.81 18.49
CA VAL A 328 -9.57 -8.33 18.64
C VAL A 328 -9.53 -7.09 19.55
N GLU A 329 -10.41 -6.11 19.36
CA GLU A 329 -10.48 -4.91 20.20
C GLU A 329 -10.75 -5.26 21.67
N SER A 330 -11.71 -6.16 21.91
CA SER A 330 -12.05 -6.65 23.25
C SER A 330 -10.89 -7.39 23.89
N GLY A 331 -10.25 -8.30 23.14
CA GLY A 331 -9.10 -9.05 23.59
C GLY A 331 -7.89 -8.17 23.90
N ILE A 332 -7.64 -7.10 23.12
CA ILE A 332 -6.61 -6.10 23.42
C ILE A 332 -6.93 -5.39 24.74
N ALA A 333 -8.19 -4.99 24.96
CA ALA A 333 -8.59 -4.34 26.21
C ALA A 333 -8.39 -5.25 27.43
N GLU A 334 -8.71 -6.53 27.29
CA GLU A 334 -8.46 -7.54 28.31
C GLU A 334 -6.97 -7.75 28.57
N LEU A 335 -6.15 -7.90 27.54
CA LEU A 335 -4.69 -8.04 27.67
C LEU A 335 -4.08 -6.83 28.38
N LYS A 336 -4.53 -5.61 28.07
CA LYS A 336 -4.11 -4.39 28.78
C LYS A 336 -4.54 -4.39 30.25
N SER A 337 -5.72 -4.92 30.57
CA SER A 337 -6.19 -5.09 31.95
C SER A 337 -5.34 -6.11 32.70
N MET A 338 -5.08 -7.27 32.10
CA MET A 338 -4.21 -8.31 32.64
C MET A 338 -2.80 -7.80 32.88
N HIS A 339 -2.23 -7.06 31.93
CA HIS A 339 -0.87 -6.53 32.06
C HIS A 339 -0.76 -5.53 33.23
N ARG A 340 -1.78 -4.70 33.45
CA ARG A 340 -1.82 -3.79 34.60
C ARG A 340 -1.92 -4.52 35.94
N ARG A 341 -2.60 -5.67 36.00
CA ARG A 341 -2.79 -6.45 37.24
C ARG A 341 -1.65 -7.43 37.53
N TYR A 342 -1.10 -8.05 36.50
CA TYR A 342 -0.22 -9.23 36.59
C TYR A 342 1.04 -9.10 35.73
N GLY A 343 1.38 -7.90 35.24
CA GLY A 343 2.43 -7.65 34.25
C GLY A 343 3.78 -8.32 34.54
N GLN A 344 4.21 -8.29 35.79
CA GLN A 344 5.49 -8.88 36.24
C GLN A 344 5.41 -10.37 36.60
N GLN A 345 4.21 -10.95 36.64
CA GLN A 345 3.99 -12.33 37.09
C GLN A 345 4.08 -13.35 35.94
N PHE A 346 3.78 -12.91 34.71
CA PHE A 346 3.86 -13.77 33.52
C PHE A 346 5.18 -13.59 32.78
N ASN A 347 5.80 -14.69 32.37
CA ASN A 347 6.94 -14.67 31.45
C ASN A 347 6.50 -14.41 30.00
N THR A 348 7.47 -14.15 29.12
CA THR A 348 7.21 -13.83 27.70
C THR A 348 6.38 -14.90 26.98
N THR A 349 6.65 -16.18 27.22
CA THR A 349 5.93 -17.29 26.57
C THR A 349 4.48 -17.35 27.02
N GLU A 350 4.22 -17.10 28.29
CA GLU A 350 2.86 -17.03 28.84
C GLU A 350 2.09 -15.83 28.28
N TRP A 351 2.74 -14.67 28.15
CA TRP A 351 2.15 -13.51 27.49
C TRP A 351 1.80 -13.76 26.02
N ILE A 352 2.68 -14.44 25.28
CA ILE A 352 2.40 -14.83 23.89
C ILE A 352 1.20 -15.78 23.83
N ARG A 353 1.16 -16.80 24.69
CA ARG A 353 0.04 -17.75 24.74
C ARG A 353 -1.28 -17.06 25.09
N ALA A 354 -1.28 -16.20 26.11
CA ALA A 354 -2.45 -15.41 26.49
C ALA A 354 -2.91 -14.52 25.33
N SER A 355 -1.99 -13.88 24.63
CA SER A 355 -2.29 -13.03 23.47
C SER A 355 -2.92 -13.84 22.34
N CYS A 356 -2.31 -14.97 21.94
CA CYS A 356 -2.87 -15.85 20.91
C CYS A 356 -4.30 -16.29 21.24
N ASN A 357 -4.57 -16.59 22.52
CA ASN A 357 -5.91 -16.99 22.97
C ASN A 357 -6.93 -15.85 22.98
N LYS A 358 -6.51 -14.61 23.26
CA LYS A 358 -7.41 -13.46 23.42
C LYS A 358 -7.70 -12.72 22.12
N ILE A 359 -6.76 -12.68 21.18
CA ILE A 359 -6.89 -11.87 19.95
C ILE A 359 -6.58 -12.62 18.65
N THR A 360 -6.09 -13.87 18.68
CA THR A 360 -5.57 -14.68 17.56
C THR A 360 -4.04 -14.66 17.37
N THR A 361 -3.53 -15.67 16.67
CA THR A 361 -2.10 -15.90 16.45
C THR A 361 -1.54 -14.91 15.43
N PHE A 362 -2.25 -14.66 14.33
CA PHE A 362 -1.89 -13.71 13.30
C PHE A 362 -1.69 -12.31 13.89
N VAL A 363 -2.67 -11.81 14.65
CA VAL A 363 -2.60 -10.47 15.26
C VAL A 363 -1.49 -10.41 16.31
N THR A 364 -1.36 -11.44 17.14
CA THR A 364 -0.29 -11.50 18.16
C THR A 364 1.09 -11.39 17.53
N PHE A 365 1.37 -12.17 16.47
CA PHE A 365 2.68 -12.14 15.82
C PHE A 365 2.90 -10.87 14.97
N SER A 366 1.84 -10.25 14.45
CA SER A 366 1.88 -8.91 13.86
C SER A 366 2.37 -7.86 14.88
N GLU A 367 1.75 -7.82 16.06
CA GLU A 367 2.11 -6.86 17.11
C GLU A 367 3.52 -7.10 17.67
N ILE A 368 3.92 -8.36 17.85
CA ILE A 368 5.29 -8.71 18.27
C ILE A 368 6.29 -8.18 17.23
N GLN A 369 6.04 -8.39 15.94
CA GLN A 369 6.94 -7.90 14.91
C GLN A 369 6.97 -6.37 14.85
N ALA A 370 5.80 -5.72 14.90
CA ALA A 370 5.70 -4.26 14.90
C ALA A 370 6.46 -3.64 16.09
N THR A 371 6.30 -4.22 17.29
CA THR A 371 7.01 -3.82 18.50
C THR A 371 8.51 -4.04 18.35
N LYS A 372 8.93 -5.21 17.84
CA LYS A 372 10.35 -5.53 17.61
C LYS A 372 11.02 -4.54 16.66
N GLU A 373 10.36 -4.17 15.57
CA GLU A 373 10.94 -3.22 14.62
C GLU A 373 10.88 -1.77 15.14
N THR A 374 9.88 -1.42 15.95
CA THR A 374 9.83 -0.12 16.63
C THR A 374 10.97 0.00 17.66
N ASN A 375 11.21 -1.03 18.46
CA ASN A 375 12.27 -1.03 19.48
C ASN A 375 13.69 -1.01 18.90
N LYS A 376 13.89 -1.50 17.68
CA LYS A 376 15.19 -1.38 16.98
C LYS A 376 15.47 0.04 16.49
N ASN A 377 14.42 0.80 16.26
CA ASN A 377 14.46 2.14 15.72
C ASN A 377 14.23 3.11 16.86
N VAL A 378 15.22 3.26 17.75
CA VAL A 378 15.07 4.16 18.91
C VAL A 378 15.18 5.60 18.43
N PRO A 379 14.28 6.51 18.85
CA PRO A 379 14.41 7.92 18.54
C PRO A 379 15.69 8.51 19.16
N PRO A 380 16.20 9.65 18.65
CA PRO A 380 17.31 10.35 19.27
C PRO A 380 17.06 10.64 20.76
N ASN A 381 18.12 10.68 21.56
CA ASN A 381 18.03 10.97 22.99
C ASN A 381 17.27 12.28 23.25
N SER A 382 16.43 12.28 24.29
CA SER A 382 15.55 13.41 24.66
C SER A 382 14.55 13.86 23.60
N PHE A 383 14.37 13.13 22.48
CA PHE A 383 13.40 13.48 21.43
C PHE A 383 11.97 13.66 21.99
N PHE A 384 11.44 12.66 22.70
CA PHE A 384 10.09 12.74 23.25
C PHE A 384 9.95 13.81 24.34
N GLU A 385 10.96 13.95 25.19
CA GLU A 385 11.00 14.98 26.24
C GLU A 385 10.93 16.38 25.63
N MET A 386 11.76 16.65 24.61
CA MET A 386 11.78 17.95 23.94
C MET A 386 10.55 18.18 23.07
N MET A 387 9.96 17.13 22.49
CA MET A 387 8.68 17.24 21.78
C MET A 387 7.55 17.65 22.75
N GLU A 388 7.46 16.99 23.90
CA GLU A 388 6.47 17.32 24.94
C GLU A 388 6.69 18.75 25.48
N ALA A 389 7.95 19.13 25.74
CA ALA A 389 8.30 20.48 26.17
C ALA A 389 7.87 21.54 25.15
N GLY A 390 8.07 21.30 23.86
CA GLY A 390 7.64 22.20 22.78
C GLY A 390 6.11 22.32 22.69
N PHE A 391 5.37 21.22 22.86
CA PHE A 391 3.90 21.27 22.91
C PHE A 391 3.38 22.04 24.13
N LYS A 392 4.01 21.86 25.30
CA LYS A 392 3.70 22.63 26.52
C LYS A 392 3.97 24.12 26.30
N LEU A 393 5.11 24.46 25.69
CA LEU A 393 5.47 25.83 25.33
C LEU A 393 4.43 26.44 24.39
N LYS A 394 4.07 25.76 23.29
CA LYS A 394 3.04 26.23 22.33
C LYS A 394 1.73 26.61 23.02
N LYS A 395 1.31 25.81 24.02
CA LYS A 395 0.07 26.08 24.77
C LYS A 395 0.19 27.32 25.67
N ARG A 396 1.37 27.60 26.23
CA ARG A 396 1.59 28.66 27.22
C ARG A 396 2.77 29.58 26.85
N ILE A 397 2.73 30.14 25.64
CA ILE A 397 3.75 31.11 25.22
C ILE A 397 3.51 32.44 25.91
N ASN A 398 4.50 32.89 26.67
CA ASN A 398 4.52 34.16 27.40
C ASN A 398 5.64 35.12 26.92
N SER A 399 6.63 34.64 26.15
CA SER A 399 7.65 35.49 25.54
C SER A 399 8.30 34.83 24.32
N LYS A 400 8.78 35.63 23.36
CA LYS A 400 9.63 35.14 22.25
C LYS A 400 10.95 34.55 22.75
N LYS A 401 11.51 35.07 23.85
CA LYS A 401 12.76 34.58 24.45
C LYS A 401 12.65 33.10 24.81
N ASN A 402 11.50 32.65 25.32
CA ASN A 402 11.30 31.24 25.66
C ASN A 402 11.28 30.33 24.42
N ILE A 403 10.80 30.83 23.28
CA ILE A 403 10.86 30.10 22.01
C ILE A 403 12.31 29.99 21.53
N ALA A 404 13.09 31.08 21.60
CA ALA A 404 14.50 31.08 21.25
C ALA A 404 15.32 30.14 22.15
N VAL A 405 15.09 30.15 23.47
CA VAL A 405 15.73 29.22 24.42
C VAL A 405 15.42 27.76 24.07
N TYR A 406 14.16 27.46 23.75
CA TYR A 406 13.77 26.12 23.29
C TYR A 406 14.47 25.74 21.98
N ALA A 407 14.52 26.64 21.01
CA ALA A 407 15.19 26.43 19.72
C ALA A 407 16.70 26.14 19.89
N THR A 408 17.39 26.93 20.72
CA THR A 408 18.80 26.70 21.05
C THR A 408 18.97 25.34 21.73
N LYS A 409 18.13 25.00 22.71
CA LYS A 409 18.20 23.71 23.41
C LYS A 409 18.04 22.51 22.47
N ILE A 410 17.07 22.54 21.55
CA ILE A 410 16.92 21.43 20.58
C ILE A 410 18.09 21.39 19.58
N SER A 411 18.67 22.53 19.22
CA SER A 411 19.83 22.60 18.34
C SER A 411 21.07 22.00 19.00
N ASP A 412 21.35 22.39 20.25
CA ASP A 412 22.48 21.88 21.04
C ASP A 412 22.39 20.37 21.28
N MET A 413 21.18 19.83 21.35
CA MET A 413 20.91 18.39 21.46
C MET A 413 20.92 17.65 20.11
N GLY A 414 21.14 18.34 18.99
CA GLY A 414 21.09 17.74 17.65
C GLY A 414 19.67 17.34 17.19
N LEU A 415 18.64 17.86 17.82
CA LEU A 415 17.23 17.54 17.58
C LEU A 415 16.56 18.47 16.54
N ALA A 416 17.23 19.53 16.11
CA ALA A 416 16.72 20.48 15.11
C ALA A 416 16.13 19.81 13.84
N PRO A 417 16.77 18.79 13.22
CA PRO A 417 16.20 18.11 12.05
C PRO A 417 14.83 17.46 12.27
N TYR A 418 14.46 17.19 13.52
CA TYR A 418 13.24 16.48 13.91
C TYR A 418 12.17 17.42 14.50
N LEU A 419 12.57 18.51 15.17
CA LEU A 419 11.69 19.35 15.98
C LEU A 419 11.62 20.82 15.56
N ASP A 420 12.37 21.27 14.54
CA ASP A 420 12.32 22.66 14.06
C ASP A 420 10.90 23.11 13.65
N TRP A 421 10.10 22.19 13.09
CA TRP A 421 8.71 22.48 12.74
C TRP A 421 7.88 22.94 13.95
N LEU A 422 8.21 22.47 15.16
CA LEU A 422 7.54 22.84 16.40
C LEU A 422 8.01 24.21 16.91
N VAL A 423 9.26 24.59 16.64
CA VAL A 423 9.77 25.96 16.87
C VAL A 423 9.03 26.95 15.99
N ASP A 424 8.95 26.66 14.69
CA ASP A 424 8.20 27.48 13.73
C ASP A 424 6.73 27.58 14.16
N TRP A 425 6.13 26.48 14.61
CA TRP A 425 4.75 26.49 15.08
C TRP A 425 4.55 27.32 16.36
N CYS A 426 5.54 27.35 17.25
CA CYS A 426 5.51 28.23 18.42
C CYS A 426 5.57 29.70 18.00
N TYR A 427 6.47 30.09 17.09
CA TYR A 427 6.53 31.46 16.57
C TYR A 427 5.24 31.87 15.86
N ALA A 428 4.67 30.98 15.04
CA ALA A 428 3.39 31.18 14.39
C ALA A 428 2.28 31.44 15.41
N THR A 429 2.19 30.60 16.45
CA THR A 429 1.19 30.71 17.52
C THR A 429 1.37 31.99 18.33
N TRP A 430 2.60 32.43 18.58
CA TRP A 430 2.88 33.69 19.26
C TRP A 430 2.33 34.88 18.49
N HIS A 431 2.69 35.01 17.21
CA HIS A 431 2.23 36.10 16.35
C HIS A 431 0.71 36.07 16.14
N TYR A 432 0.15 34.87 15.97
CA TYR A 432 -1.29 34.67 15.86
C TYR A 432 -2.07 35.14 17.09
N ARG A 433 -1.54 34.93 18.31
CA ARG A 433 -2.16 35.43 19.56
C ARG A 433 -2.12 36.95 19.69
N LEU A 434 -1.15 37.60 19.05
CA LEU A 434 -1.04 39.06 18.98
C LEU A 434 -1.81 39.66 17.80
N GLU A 435 -2.60 38.85 17.09
CA GLU A 435 -3.35 39.25 15.91
C GLU A 435 -2.48 39.74 14.74
N GLN A 436 -1.21 39.34 14.72
CA GLN A 436 -0.24 39.65 13.67
C GLN A 436 -0.23 38.54 12.61
N ASP A 437 -1.33 38.45 11.85
CA ASP A 437 -1.58 37.33 10.94
C ASP A 437 -0.59 37.27 9.76
N ASP A 438 -0.07 38.43 9.34
CA ASP A 438 0.98 38.61 8.33
C ASP A 438 2.33 38.04 8.78
N LEU A 439 2.68 38.26 10.06
CA LEU A 439 3.90 37.72 10.67
C LEU A 439 3.75 36.24 11.02
N ALA A 440 2.53 35.78 11.37
CA ALA A 440 2.28 34.38 11.70
C ALA A 440 2.37 33.44 10.48
N TYR A 441 1.92 33.91 9.32
CA TYR A 441 1.85 33.14 8.08
C TYR A 441 3.15 32.46 7.65
N PRO A 442 4.30 33.16 7.51
CA PRO A 442 5.54 32.51 7.06
C PRO A 442 5.98 31.40 8.01
N TYR A 443 5.72 31.55 9.32
CA TYR A 443 6.02 30.51 10.30
C TYR A 443 5.06 29.31 10.20
N TYR A 444 3.76 29.53 10.01
CA TYR A 444 2.82 28.42 9.77
C TYR A 444 3.19 27.62 8.50
N LYS A 445 3.58 28.32 7.43
CA LYS A 445 4.04 27.70 6.20
C LYS A 445 5.29 26.84 6.43
N SER A 446 6.32 27.40 7.08
CA SER A 446 7.55 26.65 7.37
C SER A 446 7.29 25.44 8.26
N ALA A 447 6.46 25.61 9.31
CA ALA A 447 6.05 24.51 10.19
C ALA A 447 5.37 23.40 9.39
N TYR A 448 4.40 23.73 8.53
CA TYR A 448 3.70 22.77 7.69
C TYR A 448 4.64 22.02 6.73
N GLU A 449 5.48 22.74 5.98
CA GLU A 449 6.40 22.14 5.00
C GLU A 449 7.47 21.23 5.65
N ARG A 450 7.84 21.54 6.90
CA ARG A 450 8.75 20.70 7.69
C ARG A 450 8.04 19.48 8.30
N ALA A 451 6.78 19.62 8.68
CA ALA A 451 6.03 18.61 9.42
C ALA A 451 5.27 17.59 8.57
N ARG A 452 4.83 17.95 7.34
CA ARG A 452 3.79 17.25 6.55
C ARG A 452 3.94 15.74 6.34
N TYR A 453 5.09 15.15 6.66
CA TYR A 453 5.34 13.71 6.56
C TYR A 453 6.08 13.13 7.76
N SER A 454 6.07 13.79 8.91
CA SER A 454 6.85 13.36 10.08
C SER A 454 6.11 13.41 11.41
N VAL A 455 4.96 14.10 11.51
CA VAL A 455 4.37 14.43 12.82
C VAL A 455 3.10 13.66 13.21
N GLY A 456 2.60 12.76 12.36
CA GLY A 456 1.45 11.89 12.64
C GLY A 456 0.18 12.64 13.05
N GLN A 457 -0.50 12.22 14.11
CA GLN A 457 -1.74 12.87 14.57
C GLN A 457 -1.65 14.39 14.80
N SER A 458 -0.44 14.91 15.05
CA SER A 458 -0.22 16.36 15.23
C SER A 458 -0.49 17.16 13.95
N HIS A 459 -0.54 16.54 12.77
CA HIS A 459 -0.90 17.19 11.51
C HIS A 459 -2.25 17.89 11.61
N TYR A 460 -3.25 17.29 12.26
CA TYR A 460 -4.62 17.83 12.28
C TYR A 460 -4.65 19.29 12.73
N ALA A 461 -4.07 19.61 13.88
CA ALA A 461 -4.10 20.97 14.41
C ALA A 461 -3.25 21.95 13.60
N LEU A 462 -2.04 21.55 13.21
CA LEU A 462 -1.13 22.40 12.43
C LEU A 462 -1.71 22.74 11.04
N VAL A 463 -2.26 21.75 10.35
CA VAL A 463 -2.86 21.90 9.02
C VAL A 463 -4.06 22.83 9.07
N ASN A 464 -4.98 22.63 10.03
CA ASN A 464 -6.15 23.50 10.16
C ASN A 464 -5.76 24.96 10.45
N GLN A 465 -4.74 25.19 11.29
CA GLN A 465 -4.23 26.54 11.56
C GLN A 465 -3.51 27.18 10.36
N TYR A 466 -2.74 26.39 9.59
CA TYR A 466 -2.09 26.90 8.39
C TYR A 466 -3.11 27.23 7.28
N ILE A 467 -4.16 26.42 7.13
CA ILE A 467 -5.24 26.73 6.18
C ILE A 467 -5.92 28.05 6.56
N GLU A 468 -6.24 28.28 7.84
CA GLU A 468 -6.77 29.57 8.29
C GLU A 468 -5.80 30.71 7.99
N SER A 469 -4.52 30.54 8.32
CA SER A 469 -3.49 31.55 8.08
C SER A 469 -3.39 31.91 6.59
N CYS A 470 -3.53 30.95 5.69
CA CYS A 470 -3.63 31.20 4.25
C CYS A 470 -4.82 32.11 3.90
N ALA A 471 -6.01 31.87 4.47
CA ALA A 471 -7.21 32.65 4.20
C ALA A 471 -7.10 34.09 4.70
N LYS A 472 -6.59 34.28 5.93
CA LYS A 472 -6.34 35.60 6.53
C LYS A 472 -5.36 36.45 5.73
N ASN A 473 -4.42 35.80 5.04
CA ASN A 473 -3.38 36.46 4.25
C ASN A 473 -3.69 36.54 2.74
N GLY A 474 -4.93 36.29 2.33
CA GLY A 474 -5.32 36.35 0.92
C GLY A 474 -4.66 35.27 0.03
N LYS A 475 -4.08 34.21 0.62
CA LYS A 475 -3.32 33.18 -0.10
C LYS A 475 -4.21 32.07 -0.64
N ARG A 476 -5.15 32.41 -1.54
CA ARG A 476 -6.17 31.46 -2.02
C ARG A 476 -5.60 30.19 -2.65
N ARG A 477 -4.53 30.31 -3.44
CA ARG A 477 -3.89 29.16 -4.08
C ARG A 477 -3.30 28.18 -3.07
N GLU A 478 -2.67 28.68 -2.01
CA GLU A 478 -2.09 27.84 -0.95
C GLU A 478 -3.20 27.23 -0.10
N PHE A 479 -4.24 27.99 0.26
CA PHE A 479 -5.44 27.51 0.94
C PHE A 479 -6.03 26.28 0.23
N ASN A 480 -6.32 26.39 -1.07
CA ASN A 480 -6.91 25.29 -1.85
C ASN A 480 -5.99 24.06 -1.88
N LYS A 481 -4.67 24.26 -2.01
CA LYS A 481 -3.69 23.17 -2.04
C LYS A 481 -3.64 22.40 -0.72
N VAL A 482 -3.61 23.11 0.41
CA VAL A 482 -3.51 22.47 1.73
C VAL A 482 -4.82 21.76 2.09
N VAL A 483 -5.98 22.33 1.72
CA VAL A 483 -7.28 21.65 1.86
C VAL A 483 -7.33 20.37 1.03
N ALA A 484 -6.93 20.43 -0.24
CA ALA A 484 -6.87 19.25 -1.10
C ALA A 484 -5.92 18.18 -0.55
N TRP A 485 -4.75 18.60 -0.04
CA TRP A 485 -3.79 17.70 0.60
C TRP A 485 -4.34 17.05 1.89
N ALA A 486 -5.04 17.82 2.73
CA ALA A 486 -5.67 17.30 3.93
C ALA A 486 -6.68 16.18 3.59
N TYR A 487 -7.57 16.42 2.62
CA TYR A 487 -8.50 15.39 2.14
C TYR A 487 -7.79 14.19 1.51
N TYR A 488 -6.73 14.44 0.73
CA TYR A 488 -5.92 13.38 0.13
C TYR A 488 -5.25 12.49 1.18
N LEU A 489 -4.87 13.05 2.32
CA LEU A 489 -4.33 12.30 3.46
C LEU A 489 -5.43 11.68 4.36
N GLY A 490 -6.70 12.05 4.17
CA GLY A 490 -7.80 11.63 5.05
C GLY A 490 -7.90 12.42 6.36
N LEU A 491 -7.30 13.61 6.43
CA LEU A 491 -7.43 14.52 7.55
C LEU A 491 -8.72 15.34 7.43
N LYS A 492 -9.49 15.40 8.52
CA LYS A 492 -10.67 16.26 8.60
C LYS A 492 -10.28 17.74 8.56
N VAL A 493 -10.98 18.52 7.75
CA VAL A 493 -10.90 19.99 7.74
C VAL A 493 -12.08 20.51 8.56
N ARG A 494 -11.83 21.03 9.76
CA ARG A 494 -12.82 21.12 10.86
C ARG A 494 -14.13 21.86 10.53
N TRP A 495 -14.07 22.86 9.66
CA TRP A 495 -15.21 23.70 9.29
C TRP A 495 -15.94 23.24 8.03
N ILE A 496 -15.35 22.31 7.27
CA ILE A 496 -16.05 21.59 6.22
C ILE A 496 -16.50 20.29 6.88
N ARG A 497 -17.63 20.34 7.60
CA ARG A 497 -18.22 19.12 8.18
C ARG A 497 -18.88 18.35 7.05
N ASP A 498 -18.46 17.10 6.88
CA ASP A 498 -18.82 16.19 5.78
C ASP A 498 -20.33 15.98 5.61
N ASP A 499 -21.14 16.38 6.59
CA ASP A 499 -22.59 16.14 6.64
C ASP A 499 -23.44 17.40 6.35
N TYR A 500 -22.82 18.58 6.23
CA TYR A 500 -23.54 19.87 6.11
C TYR A 500 -23.55 20.46 4.70
N TYR A 501 -22.61 20.06 3.84
CA TYR A 501 -22.49 20.58 2.49
C TYR A 501 -22.50 19.45 1.47
N THR A 502 -23.55 19.37 0.66
CA THR A 502 -23.62 18.50 -0.52
C THR A 502 -22.66 18.94 -1.64
N ASP A 503 -22.23 20.21 -1.60
CA ASP A 503 -21.25 20.79 -2.53
C ASP A 503 -19.96 21.20 -1.79
N GLN A 504 -18.93 20.37 -1.94
CA GLN A 504 -17.60 20.60 -1.37
C GLN A 504 -16.96 21.91 -1.86
N LYS A 505 -17.22 22.34 -3.10
CA LYS A 505 -16.67 23.58 -3.66
C LYS A 505 -17.24 24.80 -2.93
N ASN A 506 -18.53 24.80 -2.66
CA ASN A 506 -19.18 25.86 -1.88
C ASN A 506 -18.71 25.87 -0.43
N ALA A 507 -18.47 24.70 0.18
CA ALA A 507 -17.92 24.61 1.53
C ALA A 507 -16.50 25.19 1.62
N ILE A 508 -15.65 24.91 0.63
CA ILE A 508 -14.29 25.47 0.52
C ILE A 508 -14.35 26.99 0.35
N GLU A 509 -15.27 27.49 -0.50
CA GLU A 509 -15.47 28.93 -0.71
C GLU A 509 -15.92 29.62 0.58
N PHE A 510 -16.95 29.08 1.23
CA PHE A 510 -17.45 29.58 2.51
C PHE A 510 -16.34 29.60 3.56
N GLY A 511 -15.58 28.52 3.69
CA GLY A 511 -14.46 28.43 4.63
C GLY A 511 -13.42 29.52 4.38
N TYR A 512 -13.04 29.75 3.12
CA TYR A 512 -12.10 30.81 2.75
C TYR A 512 -12.63 32.19 3.17
N GLN A 513 -13.86 32.53 2.76
CA GLN A 513 -14.49 33.81 3.09
C GLN A 513 -14.66 34.02 4.59
N MET A 514 -15.01 32.97 5.33
CA MET A 514 -15.18 33.04 6.78
C MET A 514 -13.86 33.40 7.46
N PHE A 515 -12.76 32.70 7.16
CA PHE A 515 -11.46 32.94 7.80
C PHE A 515 -10.73 34.19 7.28
N SER A 516 -11.05 34.67 6.09
CA SER A 516 -10.57 35.98 5.63
C SER A 516 -11.08 37.14 6.48
N ARG A 517 -12.11 36.93 7.33
CA ARG A 517 -12.56 37.93 8.30
C ARG A 517 -11.59 38.00 9.48
N THR A 518 -11.29 39.21 9.92
CA THR A 518 -10.35 39.49 11.03
C THR A 518 -10.74 38.76 12.33
N ASN A 519 -12.04 38.74 12.64
CA ASN A 519 -12.57 38.20 13.91
C ASN A 519 -12.77 36.68 13.90
N ALA A 520 -12.70 36.02 12.74
CA ALA A 520 -12.83 34.57 12.67
C ALA A 520 -11.48 33.93 13.00
N ARG A 521 -11.35 33.33 14.18
CA ARG A 521 -10.09 32.72 14.66
C ARG A 521 -10.31 31.26 15.08
N TYR A 522 -9.39 30.37 14.70
CA TYR A 522 -9.31 29.01 15.22
C TYR A 522 -9.06 29.04 16.73
N ALA A 523 -9.86 28.30 17.50
CA ALA A 523 -9.63 28.11 18.92
C ALA A 523 -8.28 27.42 19.14
N ILE A 524 -7.34 28.12 19.79
CA ILE A 524 -6.04 27.56 20.14
C ILE A 524 -6.26 26.55 21.29
N ILE A 525 -6.21 25.26 20.99
CA ILE A 525 -6.13 24.20 22.01
C ILE A 525 -4.67 23.97 22.45
#